data_AF-A0A2D7ZB61-F1
#
_entry.id   AF-A0A2D7ZB61-F1
#
_cell.length_a   1.000
_cell.length_b   1.000
_cell.length_c   1.000
_cell.angle_alpha   90.00
_cell.angle_beta   90.00
_cell.angle_gamma   90.00
#
_symmetry.space_group_name_H-M   'P 1'
#
loop_
_entity.id
_entity.type
_entity.pdbx_description
1 polymer ?
#
loop_
_entity_poly.entity_id
_entity_poly.type
_entity_poly.pdbx_seq_one_letter_code
_entity_poly.pdbx_strand_id
1 'polypeptide(L)' 'MQKVKVGLEKHSYDILIGHGLIKNSGQIIAPLLSKNRVVVITDQNVAPLHLRSFESSMKSAGISVSSLVLPG' A
#
# COMPACT_ATOMS: atom_id res chain seq x y z
N MET A 1 -9.68 13.37 -0.69
CA MET A 1 -8.30 12.90 -0.42
C MET A 1 -7.46 14.14 -0.12
N GLN A 2 -6.91 14.22 1.08
CA GLN A 2 -5.97 15.26 1.48
C GLN A 2 -4.54 14.71 1.34
N LYS A 3 -3.59 15.58 0.97
CA LYS A 3 -2.17 15.26 0.88
C LYS A 3 -1.40 16.18 1.83
N VAL A 4 -0.57 15.60 2.68
CA VAL A 4 0.35 16.34 3.57
C VAL A 4 1.77 15.96 3.19
N LYS A 5 2.59 16.95 2.82
CA LYS A 5 4.01 16.73 2.50
C LYS A 5 4.84 16.84 3.78
N VAL A 6 5.63 15.81 4.06
CA VAL A 6 6.58 15.79 5.17
C VAL A 6 7.99 15.92 4.59
N GLY A 7 8.73 16.92 5.06
CA GLY A 7 10.15 17.08 4.78
C GLY A 7 10.97 16.61 5.97
N LEU A 8 11.75 15.56 5.80
CA LEU A 8 12.85 15.18 6.70
C LEU A 8 14.16 15.51 5.99
N GLU A 9 15.26 15.67 6.74
CA GLU A 9 16.53 16.15 6.19
C GLU A 9 16.96 15.42 4.91
N LYS A 10 16.95 14.08 4.93
CA LYS A 10 17.40 13.25 3.80
C LYS A 10 16.26 12.66 2.96
N HIS A 11 15.01 12.80 3.41
CA HIS A 11 13.86 12.15 2.78
C HIS A 11 12.60 13.02 2.87
N SER A 12 11.86 13.11 1.79
CA SER A 12 10.53 13.73 1.79
C SER A 12 9.50 12.75 1.25
N TYR A 13 8.31 12.73 1.83
CA TYR A 13 7.21 11.88 1.40
C TYR A 13 5.86 12.55 1.61
N ASP A 14 4.86 12.07 0.85
CA ASP A 14 3.48 12.50 0.95
C ASP A 14 2.70 11.51 1.84
N ILE A 15 1.92 12.04 2.79
CA ILE A 15 0.88 11.31 3.50
C ILE A 15 -0.44 11.58 2.79
N LEU A 16 -1.09 10.52 2.28
CA LEU A 16 -2.42 10.59 1.68
C LEU A 16 -3.48 10.20 2.72
N ILE A 17 -4.47 11.06 2.93
CA ILE A 17 -5.55 10.87 3.92
C ILE A 17 -6.89 10.89 3.20
N GLY A 18 -7.70 9.85 3.40
CA GLY A 18 -9.04 9.78 2.83
C GLY A 18 -9.64 8.38 2.86
N HIS A 19 -10.91 8.32 2.47
CA HIS A 19 -11.66 7.07 2.39
C HIS A 19 -11.28 6.26 1.15
N GLY A 20 -11.30 4.92 1.28
CA GLY A 20 -11.11 4.01 0.15
C GLY A 20 -9.69 3.89 -0.39
N LEU A 21 -8.68 4.48 0.26
CA LEU A 21 -7.31 4.49 -0.24
C LEU A 21 -6.71 3.09 -0.41
N ILE A 22 -7.03 2.13 0.47
CA ILE A 22 -6.58 0.73 0.34
C ILE A 22 -7.15 0.08 -0.92
N LYS A 23 -8.41 0.36 -1.26
CA LYS A 23 -9.06 -0.18 -2.46
C LYS A 23 -8.46 0.39 -3.75
N ASN A 24 -7.90 1.61 -3.67
CA ASN A 24 -7.28 2.30 -4.80
C ASN A 24 -5.74 2.31 -4.72
N SER A 25 -5.15 1.50 -3.84
CA SER A 25 -3.71 1.54 -3.55
C SER A 25 -2.86 1.22 -4.77
N GLY A 26 -3.30 0.35 -5.67
CA GLY A 26 -2.59 -0.01 -6.90
C GLY A 26 -2.27 1.21 -7.76
N GLN A 27 -3.26 2.07 -8.01
CA GLN A 27 -3.09 3.29 -8.81
C GLN A 27 -2.20 4.32 -8.12
N ILE A 28 -2.28 4.38 -6.80
CA ILE A 28 -1.51 5.33 -5.97
C ILE A 28 -0.03 4.91 -5.91
N ILE A 29 0.23 3.62 -5.75
CA ILE A 29 1.57 3.07 -5.50
C ILE A 29 2.31 2.79 -6.81
N ALA A 30 1.62 2.42 -7.90
CA ALA A 30 2.25 2.06 -9.17
C ALA A 30 3.32 3.06 -9.66
N PRO A 31 3.09 4.40 -9.63
CA PRO A 31 4.10 5.37 -10.09
C PRO A 31 5.35 5.45 -9.20
N LEU A 32 5.28 4.91 -7.98
CA LEU A 32 6.37 4.95 -6.99
C LEU A 32 7.28 3.73 -7.09
N LEU A 33 6.87 2.70 -7.82
CA LEU A 33 7.61 1.44 -7.91
C LEU A 33 8.60 1.47 -9.08
N SER A 34 9.84 1.07 -8.80
CA SER A 34 10.84 0.81 -9.85
C SER A 34 10.57 -0.51 -10.60
N LYS A 35 9.79 -1.42 -9.99
CA LYS A 35 9.37 -2.70 -10.55
C LYS A 35 7.96 -3.03 -10.08
N ASN A 36 7.14 -3.65 -10.93
CA ASN A 36 5.77 -4.05 -10.62
C ASN A 36 5.69 -5.30 -9.71
N ARG A 37 6.39 -5.29 -8.57
CA ARG A 37 6.24 -6.29 -7.50
C ARG A 37 6.33 -5.65 -6.12
N VAL A 38 5.54 -6.15 -5.18
CA VAL A 38 5.61 -5.76 -3.76
C VAL A 38 5.48 -6.97 -2.85
N VAL A 39 6.02 -6.85 -1.63
CA VAL A 39 5.77 -7.78 -0.52
C VAL A 39 5.05 -7.02 0.57
N VAL A 40 3.91 -7.55 1.02
CA VAL A 40 3.11 -7.00 2.12
C VAL A 40 3.46 -7.72 3.42
N ILE A 41 3.81 -6.96 4.44
CA ILE A 41 4.02 -7.47 5.81
C ILE A 41 2.88 -6.94 6.69
N THR A 42 2.16 -7.82 7.36
CA THR A 42 1.02 -7.44 8.23
C THR A 42 0.84 -8.46 9.36
N ASP A 43 -0.02 -8.19 10.33
CA ASP A 43 -0.33 -9.10 11.44
C ASP A 43 -1.67 -9.83 11.23
N GLN A 44 -1.92 -10.84 12.08
CA GLN A 44 -3.12 -11.69 12.03
C GLN A 44 -4.45 -10.96 12.29
N ASN A 45 -4.43 -9.79 12.93
CA ASN A 45 -5.64 -8.99 13.19
C ASN A 45 -5.98 -8.09 11.99
N VAL A 46 -4.96 -7.52 11.35
CA VAL A 46 -5.11 -6.58 10.22
C VAL A 46 -5.34 -7.31 8.89
N ALA A 47 -4.69 -8.47 8.71
CA ALA A 47 -4.80 -9.28 7.50
C ALA A 47 -6.25 -9.56 7.05
N PRO A 48 -7.15 -10.13 7.90
CA PRO A 48 -8.51 -10.46 7.48
C PRO A 48 -9.34 -9.22 7.08
N LEU A 49 -8.98 -8.03 7.57
CA LEU A 49 -9.73 -6.79 7.33
C LEU A 49 -9.31 -6.08 6.05
N HIS A 50 -8.02 -6.09 5.71
CA HIS A 50 -7.48 -5.18 4.69
C HIS A 50 -6.66 -5.86 3.58
N LEU A 51 -6.01 -7.00 3.86
CA LEU A 51 -5.03 -7.60 2.95
C LEU A 51 -5.64 -7.92 1.58
N ARG A 52 -6.80 -8.59 1.56
CA ARG A 52 -7.47 -8.97 0.30
C ARG A 52 -7.81 -7.77 -0.59
N SER A 53 -8.27 -6.67 0.02
CA SER A 53 -8.62 -5.44 -0.71
C SER A 53 -7.36 -4.81 -1.33
N PHE A 54 -6.28 -4.73 -0.56
CA PHE A 54 -5.00 -4.23 -1.03
C PHE A 54 -4.45 -5.08 -2.18
N GLU A 55 -4.38 -6.40 -2.02
CA GLU A 55 -3.89 -7.32 -3.05
C GLU A 55 -4.70 -7.20 -4.35
N SER A 56 -6.02 -7.10 -4.25
CA SER A 56 -6.89 -6.94 -5.41
C SER A 56 -6.61 -5.63 -6.14
N SER A 57 -6.39 -4.54 -5.41
CA SER A 57 -6.03 -3.24 -5.98
C SER A 57 -4.70 -3.29 -6.73
N MET A 58 -3.67 -3.87 -6.11
CA MET A 58 -2.34 -4.01 -6.70
C MET A 58 -2.36 -4.90 -7.95
N LYS A 59 -3.03 -6.04 -7.90
CA LYS A 59 -3.19 -6.94 -9.06
C LYS A 59 -3.89 -6.26 -10.23
N SER A 60 -4.92 -5.46 -9.95
CA SER A 60 -5.63 -4.68 -10.98
C SER A 60 -4.75 -3.62 -11.64
N ALA A 61 -3.72 -3.15 -10.94
CA ALA A 61 -2.70 -2.24 -11.48
C ALA A 61 -1.51 -2.98 -12.15
N GLY A 62 -1.61 -4.30 -12.35
CA GLY A 62 -0.54 -5.11 -12.96
C GLY A 62 0.66 -5.35 -12.05
N ILE A 63 0.51 -5.19 -10.73
CA ILE A 63 1.57 -5.36 -9.74
C ILE A 63 1.44 -6.74 -9.09
N SER A 64 2.53 -7.52 -9.12
CA SER A 64 2.61 -8.79 -8.41
C SER A 64 2.72 -8.56 -6.90
N VAL A 65 1.96 -9.32 -6.11
CA VAL A 65 1.95 -9.21 -4.65
C VAL A 65 2.21 -10.56 -4.00
N SER A 66 3.12 -10.56 -3.04
CA SER A 66 3.26 -11.63 -2.04
C SER A 66 2.96 -11.05 -0.65
N SER A 67 2.48 -11.87 0.28
CA SER A 67 2.17 -11.43 1.65
C SER A 67 2.81 -12.35 2.69
N LEU A 68 3.30 -11.76 3.79
CA LEU A 68 3.69 -12.47 5.01
C LEU A 68 2.84 -11.94 6.16
N VAL A 69 2.04 -12.83 6.75
CA VAL A 69 1.24 -12.54 7.95
C VAL A 69 2.02 -13.02 9.17
N LEU A 70 2.30 -12.11 10.08
CA LEU A 70 3.03 -12.39 11.31
C LEU A 70 2.07 -12.86 12.42
N PRO A 71 2.50 -13.81 13.28
CA PRO A 71 1.78 -14.12 14.50
C PRO A 71 1.80 -12.92 15.45
N GLY A 72 0.73 -12.79 16.24
CA GLY A 72 0.62 -11.80 17.31
C GLY A 72 1.16 -12.30 18.65
#